data_AF-A0A969T4I2-F1
#
_entry.id   AF-A0A969T4I2-F1
#
_cell.length_a   1.000
_cell.length_b   1.000
_cell.length_c   1.000
_cell.angle_alpha   90.00
_cell.angle_beta   90.00
_cell.angle_gamma   90.00
#
_symmetry.space_group_name_H-M   'P 1'
#
loop_
_entity.id
_entity.type
_entity.pdbx_description
1 polymer ?
#
loop_
_entity_poly.entity_id
_entity_poly.type
_entity_poly.pdbx_seq_one_letter_code
_entity_poly.pdbx_strand_id
1 'polypeptide(L)'
;MEAFIKSSLILILSAIPLSVILIKVLFKQSLFGKIAAIWVVSVILSAINWTARNEFESWSRALSTPTTVIILTVSVYIASRMVRDPLKAMMGDLKKMSKGDLNIEITNKYEGRNDEIGSLANSINSISLGLNSILTNIRVNSESLMKVSEELSVIMNQMTENTSTQASSIEEISSTMEEIASIVEMNSNASQKTNSSTLRTIEAIK
;
A
#
# COMPACT_ATOMS: atom_id res chain seq x y z
N MET A 1 54.42 -30.44 21.44
CA MET A 1 54.23 -29.04 20.99
C MET A 1 54.36 -28.91 19.47
N GLU A 2 55.40 -29.43 18.81
CA GLU A 2 55.50 -29.38 17.34
C GLU A 2 54.41 -30.18 16.59
N ALA A 3 54.01 -31.36 17.10
CA ALA A 3 52.96 -32.19 16.49
C ALA A 3 51.59 -31.47 16.49
N PHE A 4 51.21 -30.86 17.62
CA PHE A 4 50.02 -30.03 17.79
C PHE A 4 49.91 -28.91 16.77
N ILE A 5 51.00 -28.16 16.65
CA ILE A 5 51.07 -27.03 15.74
C ILE A 5 50.93 -27.54 14.32
N LYS A 6 51.62 -28.62 13.93
CA LYS A 6 51.48 -29.21 12.58
C LYS A 6 50.06 -29.71 12.28
N SER A 7 49.44 -30.48 13.18
CA SER A 7 48.11 -31.06 12.98
C SER A 7 47.02 -29.98 12.88
N SER A 8 47.01 -29.03 13.81
CA SER A 8 46.06 -27.92 13.81
C SER A 8 46.25 -27.00 12.59
N LEU A 9 47.50 -26.73 12.20
CA LEU A 9 47.82 -25.88 11.07
C LEU A 9 47.38 -26.51 9.74
N ILE A 10 47.57 -27.82 9.53
CA ILE A 10 47.12 -28.52 8.31
C ILE A 10 45.59 -28.46 8.17
N LEU A 11 44.87 -28.63 9.28
CA LEU A 11 43.40 -28.61 9.30
C LEU A 11 42.87 -27.21 8.97
N ILE A 12 43.45 -26.18 9.56
CA ILE A 12 43.12 -24.76 9.30
C ILE A 12 43.46 -24.37 7.85
N LEU A 13 44.66 -24.74 7.37
CA LEU A 13 45.18 -24.33 6.07
C LEU A 13 44.42 -24.98 4.90
N SER A 14 43.86 -26.18 5.09
CA SER A 14 43.04 -26.85 4.08
C SER A 14 41.55 -26.46 4.16
N ALA A 15 40.97 -26.39 5.36
CA ALA A 15 39.53 -26.18 5.53
C ALA A 15 39.09 -24.72 5.28
N ILE A 16 39.90 -23.73 5.69
CA ILE A 16 39.53 -22.31 5.55
C ILE A 16 39.42 -21.89 4.07
N PRO A 17 40.41 -22.11 3.20
CA PRO A 17 40.33 -21.65 1.82
C PRO A 17 39.19 -22.33 1.06
N LEU A 18 39.03 -23.64 1.24
CA LEU A 18 37.93 -24.41 0.64
C LEU A 18 36.56 -23.88 1.07
N SER A 19 36.37 -23.65 2.38
CA SER A 19 35.12 -23.11 2.89
C SER A 19 34.81 -21.70 2.37
N VAL A 20 35.81 -20.81 2.31
CA VAL A 20 35.65 -19.44 1.80
C VAL A 20 35.33 -19.43 0.30
N ILE A 21 36.01 -20.28 -0.48
CA ILE A 21 35.74 -20.45 -1.91
C ILE A 21 34.31 -20.98 -2.10
N LEU A 22 33.93 -22.03 -1.37
CA LEU A 22 32.59 -22.61 -1.44
C LEU A 22 31.50 -21.59 -1.08
N ILE A 23 31.69 -20.83 0.01
CA ILE A 23 30.74 -19.79 0.43
C ILE A 23 30.64 -18.67 -0.63
N LYS A 24 31.76 -18.23 -1.21
CA LYS A 24 31.73 -17.20 -2.27
C LYS A 24 31.06 -17.69 -3.54
N VAL A 25 31.23 -18.96 -3.90
CA VAL A 25 30.63 -19.57 -5.10
C VAL A 25 29.13 -19.78 -4.91
N LEU A 26 28.70 -20.27 -3.75
CA LEU A 26 27.29 -20.60 -3.49
C LEU A 26 26.46 -19.41 -2.99
N PHE A 27 27.04 -18.50 -2.20
CA PHE A 27 26.32 -17.50 -1.42
C PHE A 27 26.83 -16.07 -1.65
N LYS A 28 26.99 -15.69 -2.92
CA LYS A 28 27.54 -14.37 -3.30
C LYS A 28 26.73 -13.23 -2.66
N GLN A 29 27.37 -12.50 -1.72
CA GLN A 29 26.78 -11.40 -0.93
C GLN A 29 25.52 -11.72 -0.10
N SER A 30 25.20 -13.01 0.09
CA SER A 30 24.04 -13.47 0.85
C SER A 30 24.24 -13.38 2.37
N LEU A 31 23.16 -13.13 3.11
CA LEU A 31 23.11 -13.27 4.56
C LEU A 31 23.43 -14.69 5.00
N PHE A 32 22.93 -15.69 4.26
CA PHE A 32 23.22 -17.10 4.52
C PHE A 32 24.72 -17.38 4.41
N GLY A 33 25.42 -16.70 3.48
CA GLY A 33 26.87 -16.77 3.38
C GLY A 33 27.60 -16.24 4.63
N LYS A 34 27.11 -15.13 5.21
CA LYS A 34 27.66 -14.57 6.47
C LYS A 34 27.42 -15.52 7.65
N ILE A 35 26.22 -16.11 7.74
CA ILE A 35 25.87 -17.10 8.77
C ILE A 35 26.73 -18.36 8.64
N ALA A 36 26.90 -18.86 7.41
CA ALA A 36 27.74 -20.01 7.11
C ALA A 36 29.20 -19.74 7.51
N ALA A 37 29.72 -18.54 7.26
CA ALA A 37 31.07 -18.16 7.67
C ALA A 37 31.25 -18.19 9.20
N ILE A 38 30.28 -17.66 9.96
CA ILE A 38 30.30 -17.71 11.44
C ILE A 38 30.27 -19.15 11.94
N TRP A 39 29.44 -19.99 11.33
CA TRP A 39 29.34 -21.41 11.68
C TRP A 39 30.66 -22.16 11.40
N VAL A 40 31.26 -21.94 10.23
CA VAL A 40 32.56 -22.55 9.86
C VAL A 40 33.67 -22.13 10.84
N VAL A 41 33.77 -20.85 11.17
CA VAL A 41 34.75 -20.36 12.16
C VAL A 41 34.56 -21.05 13.51
N SER A 42 33.32 -21.23 13.94
CA SER A 42 32.98 -21.88 15.21
C SER A 42 33.31 -23.37 15.22
N VAL A 43 33.12 -24.06 14.08
CA VAL A 43 33.53 -25.45 13.90
C VAL A 43 35.06 -25.57 13.97
N ILE A 44 35.79 -24.67 13.32
CA ILE A 44 37.27 -24.67 13.35
C ILE A 44 37.79 -24.42 14.77
N LEU A 45 37.25 -23.42 15.48
CA LEU A 45 37.62 -23.16 16.88
C LEU A 45 37.33 -24.36 17.79
N SER A 46 36.20 -25.03 17.57
CA SER A 46 35.84 -26.26 18.29
C SER A 46 36.81 -27.41 17.98
N ALA A 47 37.23 -27.56 16.72
CA ALA A 47 38.22 -28.55 16.30
C ALA A 47 39.61 -28.29 16.90
N ILE A 48 40.05 -27.03 16.94
CA ILE A 48 41.31 -26.64 17.62
C ILE A 48 41.24 -26.96 19.11
N ASN A 49 40.12 -26.62 19.77
CA ASN A 49 39.92 -26.91 21.19
C ASN A 49 39.89 -28.43 21.46
N TRP A 50 39.32 -29.23 20.56
CA TRP A 50 39.36 -30.69 20.61
C TRP A 50 40.79 -31.25 20.48
N THR A 51 41.56 -30.78 19.49
CA THR A 51 42.94 -31.23 19.29
C THR A 51 43.83 -30.82 20.48
N ALA A 52 43.65 -29.62 21.03
CA ALA A 52 44.42 -29.11 22.16
C ALA A 52 44.20 -29.94 23.43
N ARG A 53 42.95 -30.36 23.68
CA ARG A 53 42.57 -31.26 24.78
C ARG A 53 43.32 -32.60 24.73
N ASN A 54 43.62 -33.11 23.54
CA ASN A 54 44.24 -34.41 23.37
C ASN A 54 45.78 -34.36 23.42
N GLU A 55 46.39 -33.21 23.12
CA GLU A 55 47.85 -33.07 23.03
C GLU A 55 48.52 -32.43 24.25
N PHE A 56 47.81 -31.61 25.02
CA PHE A 56 48.36 -30.96 26.22
C PHE A 56 47.78 -31.57 27.49
N GLU A 57 48.60 -32.27 28.28
CA GLU A 57 48.20 -32.76 29.62
C GLU A 57 47.80 -31.64 30.58
N SER A 58 48.36 -30.43 30.41
CA SER A 58 48.04 -29.25 31.22
C SER A 58 46.67 -28.63 30.91
N TRP A 59 46.10 -28.91 29.74
CA TRP A 59 44.78 -28.41 29.38
C TRP A 59 43.72 -29.29 30.04
N SER A 60 43.25 -28.89 31.23
CA SER A 60 42.33 -29.73 31.99
C SER A 60 41.10 -30.10 31.16
N ARG A 61 40.79 -31.40 31.08
CA ARG A 61 39.63 -31.93 30.33
C ARG A 61 38.30 -31.32 30.80
N ALA A 62 38.28 -30.77 32.01
CA ALA A 62 37.15 -30.07 32.60
C ALA A 62 36.88 -28.68 31.99
N LEU A 63 37.91 -28.00 31.45
CA LEU A 63 37.76 -26.66 30.86
C LEU A 63 37.45 -26.69 29.35
N SER A 64 37.82 -27.75 28.63
CA SER A 64 37.59 -27.81 27.17
C SER A 64 36.11 -27.98 26.78
N THR A 65 35.32 -28.69 27.57
CA THR A 65 33.89 -28.90 27.27
C THR A 65 33.08 -27.61 27.40
N PRO A 66 33.19 -26.80 28.47
CA PRO A 66 32.45 -25.54 28.55
C PRO A 66 32.89 -24.53 27.48
N THR A 67 34.17 -24.49 27.09
CA THR A 67 34.63 -23.56 26.05
C THR A 67 34.00 -23.86 24.69
N THR A 68 33.91 -25.13 24.27
CA THR A 68 33.20 -25.51 23.03
C THR A 68 31.72 -25.12 23.08
N VAL A 69 31.05 -25.36 24.20
CA VAL A 69 29.63 -24.99 24.37
C VAL A 69 29.45 -23.48 24.25
N ILE A 70 30.34 -22.69 24.85
CA ILE A 70 30.30 -21.22 24.76
C ILE A 70 30.49 -20.77 23.30
N ILE A 71 31.48 -21.32 22.58
CA ILE A 71 31.74 -20.97 21.16
C ILE A 71 30.49 -21.22 20.31
N LEU A 72 29.87 -22.40 20.44
CA LEU A 72 28.68 -22.74 19.66
C LEU A 72 27.47 -21.88 20.05
N THR A 73 27.29 -21.61 21.35
CA THR A 73 26.18 -20.78 21.84
C THR A 73 26.31 -19.34 21.33
N VAL A 74 27.51 -18.76 21.40
CA VAL A 74 27.78 -17.41 20.89
C VAL A 74 27.59 -17.36 19.37
N SER A 75 28.07 -18.37 18.64
CA SER A 75 27.86 -18.48 17.19
C SER A 75 26.38 -18.47 16.81
N VAL A 76 25.58 -19.31 17.46
CA VAL A 76 24.13 -19.39 17.21
C VAL A 76 23.44 -18.10 17.60
N TYR A 77 23.82 -17.49 18.73
CA TYR A 77 23.27 -16.21 19.18
C TYR A 77 23.51 -15.09 18.16
N ILE A 78 24.74 -14.94 17.66
CA ILE A 78 25.08 -13.92 16.65
C ILE A 78 24.31 -14.18 15.35
N ALA A 79 24.34 -15.41 14.83
CA ALA A 79 23.63 -15.77 13.62
C ALA A 79 22.11 -15.52 13.72
N SER A 80 21.51 -15.89 14.86
CA SER A 80 20.09 -15.66 15.13
C SER A 80 19.77 -14.17 15.19
N ARG A 81 20.62 -13.38 15.84
CA ARG A 81 20.45 -11.93 15.98
C ARG A 81 20.51 -11.21 14.64
N MET A 82 21.39 -11.64 13.73
CA MET A 82 21.53 -11.07 12.38
C MET A 82 20.27 -11.18 11.52
N VAL A 83 19.40 -12.15 11.82
CA VAL A 83 18.11 -12.37 11.12
C VAL A 83 16.95 -11.79 11.94
N ARG A 84 16.91 -12.08 13.25
CA ARG A 84 15.79 -11.73 14.13
C ARG A 84 15.60 -10.23 14.28
N ASP A 85 16.67 -9.48 14.53
CA ASP A 85 16.60 -8.04 14.79
C ASP A 85 16.04 -7.27 13.58
N PRO A 86 16.53 -7.48 12.34
CA PRO A 86 15.96 -6.78 11.20
C PRO A 86 14.53 -7.23 10.87
N LEU A 87 14.22 -8.52 10.95
CA LEU A 87 12.85 -9.00 10.74
C LEU A 87 11.88 -8.41 11.76
N LYS A 88 12.26 -8.34 13.04
CA LYS A 88 11.42 -7.75 14.09
C LYS A 88 11.15 -6.27 13.84
N ALA A 89 12.15 -5.54 13.35
CA ALA A 89 11.99 -4.14 12.97
C ALA A 89 11.01 -4.00 11.78
N MET A 90 11.21 -4.78 10.71
CA MET A 90 10.31 -4.77 9.54
C MET A 90 8.88 -5.18 9.89
N MET A 91 8.70 -6.16 10.77
CA MET A 91 7.38 -6.52 11.30
C MET A 91 6.73 -5.35 12.05
N GLY A 92 7.52 -4.56 12.77
CA GLY A 92 7.05 -3.34 13.42
C GLY A 92 6.56 -2.31 12.41
N ASP A 93 7.31 -2.11 11.34
CA ASP A 93 6.95 -1.16 10.27
C ASP A 93 5.72 -1.64 9.49
N LEU A 94 5.64 -2.92 9.14
CA LEU A 94 4.46 -3.55 8.52
C LEU A 94 3.23 -3.44 9.43
N LYS A 95 3.39 -3.54 10.76
CA LYS A 95 2.28 -3.36 11.71
C LYS A 95 1.79 -1.92 11.79
N LYS A 96 2.64 -0.93 11.47
CA LYS A 96 2.21 0.46 11.30
C LYS A 96 1.47 0.63 9.97
N MET A 97 2.00 0.07 8.88
CA MET A 97 1.32 0.06 7.57
C MET A 97 -0.06 -0.57 7.65
N SER A 98 -0.21 -1.68 8.38
CA SER A 98 -1.50 -2.35 8.55
C SER A 98 -2.53 -1.50 9.32
N LYS A 99 -2.07 -0.47 10.03
CA LYS A 99 -2.94 0.51 10.71
C LYS A 99 -3.17 1.77 9.87
N GLY A 100 -2.69 1.81 8.63
CA GLY A 100 -2.83 2.95 7.72
C GLY A 100 -1.69 3.97 7.82
N ASP A 101 -0.68 3.75 8.67
CA ASP A 101 0.50 4.60 8.72
C ASP A 101 1.52 4.12 7.68
N LEU A 102 1.51 4.77 6.51
CA LEU A 102 2.42 4.52 5.41
C LEU A 102 3.64 5.45 5.41
N ASN A 103 3.79 6.32 6.40
CA ASN A 103 4.92 7.24 6.48
C ASN A 103 6.10 6.60 7.24
N ILE A 104 6.51 5.42 6.77
CA ILE A 104 7.53 4.60 7.40
C ILE A 104 8.85 4.64 6.59
N GLU A 105 9.91 5.12 7.23
CA GLU A 105 11.26 5.17 6.64
C GLU A 105 12.01 3.83 6.81
N ILE A 106 11.74 2.87 5.94
CA ILE A 106 12.47 1.58 5.94
C ILE A 106 13.88 1.75 5.35
N THR A 107 14.04 2.63 4.36
CA THR A 107 15.27 2.77 3.57
C THR A 107 16.46 3.19 4.42
N ASN A 108 16.33 4.18 5.29
CA ASN A 108 17.44 4.75 6.07
C ASN A 108 18.16 3.73 6.96
N LYS A 109 17.47 2.68 7.41
CA LYS A 109 18.04 1.68 8.33
C LYS A 109 18.76 0.52 7.64
N TYR A 110 18.45 0.27 6.37
CA TYR A 110 18.99 -0.85 5.60
C TYR A 110 19.68 -0.40 4.30
N GLU A 111 19.88 0.90 4.13
CA GLU A 111 20.56 1.48 2.98
C GLU A 111 21.97 0.88 2.82
N GLY A 112 22.34 0.51 1.60
CA GLY A 112 23.61 -0.14 1.29
C GLY A 112 23.72 -1.62 1.68
N ARG A 113 22.67 -2.20 2.27
CA ARG A 113 22.62 -3.64 2.54
C ARG A 113 22.18 -4.40 1.28
N ASN A 114 23.11 -5.11 0.67
CA ASN A 114 22.88 -5.85 -0.59
C ASN A 114 22.56 -7.34 -0.39
N ASP A 115 22.02 -7.72 0.77
CA ASP A 115 21.60 -9.11 1.05
C ASP A 115 20.07 -9.24 1.04
N GLU A 116 19.56 -10.44 1.32
CA GLU A 116 18.13 -10.76 1.27
C GLU A 116 17.29 -9.86 2.16
N ILE A 117 17.85 -9.42 3.29
CA ILE A 117 17.17 -8.49 4.21
C ILE A 117 17.07 -7.11 3.57
N GLY A 118 18.11 -6.62 2.90
CA GLY A 118 18.04 -5.36 2.17
C GLY A 118 17.04 -5.42 1.01
N SER A 119 17.01 -6.52 0.26
CA SER A 119 16.03 -6.74 -0.81
C SER A 119 14.58 -6.75 -0.27
N LEU A 120 14.36 -7.43 0.86
CA LEU A 120 13.07 -7.42 1.55
C LEU A 120 12.69 -6.01 2.02
N ALA A 121 13.63 -5.26 2.61
CA ALA A 121 13.44 -3.88 3.03
C ALA A 121 12.98 -3.00 1.86
N ASN A 122 13.68 -3.09 0.73
CA ASN A 122 13.37 -2.34 -0.49
C ASN A 122 11.98 -2.70 -1.04
N SER A 123 11.62 -3.98 -1.00
CA SER A 123 10.30 -4.45 -1.45
C SER A 123 9.18 -3.87 -0.59
N ILE A 124 9.33 -3.87 0.74
CA ILE A 124 8.35 -3.27 1.64
C ILE A 124 8.25 -1.75 1.41
N ASN A 125 9.37 -1.08 1.20
CA ASN A 125 9.38 0.35 0.87
C ASN A 125 8.60 0.64 -0.43
N SER A 126 8.82 -0.15 -1.48
CA SER A 126 8.07 -0.02 -2.74
C SER A 126 6.56 -0.20 -2.55
N ILE A 127 6.14 -1.15 -1.70
CA ILE A 127 4.72 -1.33 -1.35
C ILE A 127 4.18 -0.08 -0.64
N SER A 128 4.94 0.47 0.31
CA SER A 128 4.55 1.70 1.03
C SER A 128 4.36 2.89 0.09
N LEU A 129 5.31 3.11 -0.82
CA LEU A 129 5.24 4.17 -1.83
C LEU A 129 4.06 3.98 -2.78
N GLY A 130 3.82 2.75 -3.24
CA GLY A 130 2.69 2.42 -4.10
C GLY A 130 1.35 2.70 -3.44
N LEU A 131 1.17 2.30 -2.17
CA LEU A 131 -0.05 2.56 -1.41
C LEU A 131 -0.24 4.05 -1.13
N ASN A 132 0.81 4.79 -0.79
CA ASN A 132 0.75 6.25 -0.62
C ASN A 132 0.29 6.96 -1.91
N SER A 133 0.80 6.52 -3.06
CA SER A 133 0.39 7.05 -4.38
C SER A 133 -1.10 6.80 -4.64
N ILE A 134 -1.58 5.57 -4.38
CA ILE A 134 -3.00 5.23 -4.52
C ILE A 134 -3.87 6.10 -3.61
N LEU A 135 -3.52 6.25 -2.34
CA LEU A 135 -4.28 7.09 -1.39
C LEU A 135 -4.27 8.56 -1.79
N THR A 136 -3.16 9.07 -2.31
CA THR A 136 -3.06 10.43 -2.83
C THR A 136 -4.01 10.64 -4.01
N ASN A 137 -4.05 9.69 -4.95
CA ASN A 137 -4.97 9.74 -6.08
C ASN A 137 -6.44 9.68 -5.64
N ILE A 138 -6.77 8.82 -4.67
CA ILE A 138 -8.13 8.75 -4.09
C ILE A 138 -8.52 10.09 -3.46
N ARG A 139 -7.60 10.72 -2.71
CA ARG A 139 -7.83 12.03 -2.10
C ARG A 139 -8.09 13.10 -3.15
N VAL A 140 -7.24 13.21 -4.17
CA VAL A 140 -7.39 14.18 -5.27
C VAL A 140 -8.72 13.97 -6.01
N ASN A 141 -9.08 12.72 -6.29
CA ASN A 141 -10.36 12.41 -6.94
C ASN A 141 -11.57 12.75 -6.06
N SER A 142 -11.46 12.52 -4.75
CA SER A 142 -12.52 12.87 -3.79
C SER A 142 -12.71 14.39 -3.70
N GLU A 143 -11.61 15.14 -3.64
CA GLU A 143 -11.64 16.62 -3.67
C GLU A 143 -12.26 17.14 -4.97
N SER A 144 -11.95 16.51 -6.11
CA SER A 144 -12.58 16.82 -7.40
C SER A 144 -14.09 16.53 -7.40
N LEU A 145 -14.49 15.36 -6.89
CA LEU A 145 -15.90 14.96 -6.80
C LEU A 145 -16.70 15.89 -5.89
N MET A 146 -16.09 16.37 -4.79
CA MET A 146 -16.71 17.37 -3.92
C MET A 146 -16.99 18.68 -4.68
N LYS A 147 -16.04 19.18 -5.46
CA LYS A 147 -16.22 20.39 -6.28
C LYS A 147 -17.33 20.21 -7.32
N VAL A 148 -17.35 19.07 -8.03
CA VAL A 148 -18.41 18.75 -9.00
C VAL A 148 -19.78 18.69 -8.32
N SER A 149 -19.85 18.14 -7.10
CA SER A 149 -21.11 18.07 -6.34
C SER A 149 -21.60 19.45 -5.93
N GLU A 150 -20.70 20.37 -5.57
CA GLU A 150 -21.01 21.75 -5.25
C GLU A 150 -21.52 22.52 -6.48
N GLU A 151 -20.85 22.38 -7.63
CA GLU A 151 -21.30 22.94 -8.92
C GLU A 151 -22.68 22.39 -9.32
N LEU A 152 -22.89 21.07 -9.17
CA LEU A 152 -24.18 20.43 -9.45
C LEU A 152 -25.29 21.01 -8.58
N SER A 153 -25.02 21.25 -7.29
CA SER A 153 -25.99 21.86 -6.38
C SER A 153 -26.42 23.25 -6.84
N VAL A 154 -25.48 24.06 -7.36
CA VAL A 154 -25.79 25.38 -7.93
C VAL A 154 -26.65 25.23 -9.18
N ILE A 155 -26.30 24.32 -10.08
CA ILE A 155 -27.06 24.04 -11.32
C ILE A 155 -28.49 23.59 -10.98
N MET A 156 -28.66 22.72 -9.99
CA MET A 156 -29.97 22.22 -9.56
C MET A 156 -30.87 23.34 -9.01
N ASN A 157 -30.30 24.30 -8.27
CA ASN A 157 -31.05 25.46 -7.78
C ASN A 157 -31.53 26.33 -8.96
N GLN A 158 -30.64 26.64 -9.89
CA GLN A 158 -30.97 27.39 -11.11
C GLN A 158 -32.05 26.67 -11.94
N MET A 159 -31.94 25.34 -12.07
CA MET A 159 -32.92 24.54 -12.82
C MET A 159 -34.29 24.54 -12.12
N THR A 160 -34.32 24.49 -10.79
CA THR A 160 -35.56 24.58 -10.00
C THR A 160 -36.22 25.94 -10.20
N GLU A 161 -35.45 27.02 -10.19
CA GLU A 161 -35.94 28.38 -10.46
C GLU A 161 -36.52 28.51 -11.88
N ASN A 162 -35.81 28.01 -12.89
CA ASN A 162 -36.29 27.99 -14.28
C ASN A 162 -37.56 27.15 -14.44
N THR A 163 -37.64 26.01 -13.77
CA THR A 163 -38.82 25.14 -13.79
C THR A 163 -40.02 25.82 -13.12
N SER A 164 -39.79 26.56 -12.02
CA SER A 164 -40.82 27.34 -11.35
C SER A 164 -41.34 28.47 -12.24
N THR A 165 -40.46 29.20 -12.91
CA THR A 165 -40.86 30.26 -13.86
C THR A 165 -41.62 29.68 -15.05
N GLN A 166 -41.16 28.54 -15.59
CA GLN A 166 -41.85 27.85 -16.68
C GLN A 166 -43.25 27.37 -16.29
N ALA A 167 -43.43 26.87 -15.06
CA ALA A 167 -44.75 26.50 -14.54
C ALA A 167 -45.68 27.71 -14.46
N SER A 168 -45.19 28.85 -13.95
CA SER A 168 -45.98 30.09 -13.92
C SER A 168 -46.37 30.59 -15.32
N SER A 169 -45.46 30.51 -16.30
CA SER A 169 -45.82 30.84 -17.69
C SER A 169 -46.87 29.91 -18.28
N ILE A 170 -46.87 28.62 -17.91
CA ILE A 170 -47.92 27.68 -18.33
C ILE A 170 -49.26 28.04 -17.69
N GLU A 171 -49.28 28.42 -16.40
CA GLU A 171 -50.51 28.91 -15.74
C GLU A 171 -51.07 30.16 -16.45
N GLU A 172 -50.20 31.10 -16.83
CA GLU A 172 -50.60 32.28 -17.59
C GLU A 172 -51.16 31.91 -18.98
N ILE A 173 -50.50 31.00 -19.71
CA ILE A 173 -50.99 30.49 -21.00
C ILE A 173 -52.35 29.79 -20.83
N SER A 174 -52.53 28.99 -19.79
CA SER A 174 -53.82 28.34 -19.52
C SER A 174 -54.92 29.37 -19.25
N SER A 175 -54.63 30.42 -18.46
CA SER A 175 -55.61 31.49 -18.20
C SER A 175 -55.99 32.26 -19.46
N THR A 176 -55.01 32.56 -20.33
CA THR A 176 -55.28 33.23 -21.62
C THR A 176 -56.06 32.32 -22.56
N MET A 177 -55.85 31.00 -22.52
CA MET A 177 -56.65 30.04 -23.27
C MET A 177 -58.11 29.96 -22.77
N GLU A 178 -58.35 30.05 -21.45
CA GLU A 178 -59.70 30.17 -20.89
C GLU A 178 -60.39 31.47 -21.34
N GLU A 179 -59.68 32.59 -21.32
CA GLU A 179 -60.19 33.87 -21.80
C GLU A 179 -60.51 33.83 -23.30
N ILE A 180 -59.62 33.27 -24.12
CA ILE A 180 -59.85 33.07 -25.58
C ILE A 180 -61.07 32.20 -25.82
N ALA A 181 -61.21 31.08 -25.08
CA ALA A 181 -62.38 30.20 -25.20
C ALA A 181 -63.68 30.96 -24.89
N SER A 182 -63.70 31.78 -23.83
CA SER A 182 -64.83 32.63 -23.48
C SER A 182 -65.16 33.66 -24.58
N ILE A 183 -64.15 34.30 -25.16
CA ILE A 183 -64.34 35.25 -26.27
C ILE A 183 -64.91 34.55 -27.50
N VAL A 184 -64.43 33.35 -27.83
CA VAL A 184 -64.94 32.55 -28.95
C VAL A 184 -66.41 32.16 -28.73
N GLU A 185 -66.77 31.75 -27.50
CA GLU A 185 -68.16 31.46 -27.14
C GLU A 185 -69.04 32.71 -27.26
N MET A 186 -68.56 33.86 -26.75
CA MET A 186 -69.27 35.14 -26.85
C MET A 186 -69.50 35.55 -28.31
N ASN A 187 -68.49 35.41 -29.17
CA ASN A 187 -68.59 35.71 -30.61
C ASN A 187 -69.56 34.76 -31.33
N SER A 188 -69.54 33.47 -31.00
CA SER A 188 -70.49 32.48 -31.52
C SER A 188 -71.93 32.85 -31.17
N ASN A 189 -72.17 33.17 -29.88
CA ASN A 189 -73.48 33.60 -29.39
C ASN A 189 -73.96 34.91 -30.04
N ALA A 190 -73.06 35.88 -30.20
CA ALA A 190 -73.36 37.14 -30.90
C ALA A 190 -73.72 36.91 -32.38
N SER A 191 -73.00 36.01 -33.05
CA SER A 191 -73.29 35.63 -34.44
C SER A 191 -74.64 34.93 -34.57
N GLN A 192 -74.98 34.01 -33.67
CA GLN A 192 -76.31 33.38 -33.65
C GLN A 192 -77.44 34.38 -33.38
N LYS A 193 -77.26 35.31 -32.42
CA LYS A 193 -78.21 36.40 -32.15
C LYS A 193 -78.39 37.30 -33.36
N THR A 194 -77.31 37.63 -34.05
CA THR A 194 -77.34 38.44 -35.28
C THR A 194 -78.12 37.70 -36.37
N ASN A 195 -77.78 36.44 -36.64
CA ASN A 195 -78.44 35.63 -37.65
C ASN A 195 -79.95 35.49 -37.40
N SER A 196 -80.35 35.18 -36.16
CA SER A 196 -81.77 35.09 -35.79
C SER A 196 -82.50 36.43 -35.90
N SER A 197 -81.85 37.55 -35.57
CA SER A 197 -82.42 38.89 -35.77
C SER A 197 -82.60 39.21 -37.25
N THR A 198 -81.62 38.88 -38.11
CA THR A 198 -81.73 39.04 -39.56
C THR A 198 -82.90 38.25 -40.14
N LEU A 199 -83.08 36.99 -39.71
CA LEU A 199 -84.21 36.16 -40.12
C LEU A 199 -85.56 36.78 -39.73
N ARG A 200 -85.69 37.27 -38.49
CA ARG A 200 -86.92 37.99 -38.05
C ARG A 200 -87.19 39.23 -38.89
N THR A 201 -86.16 40.00 -39.22
CA THR A 201 -86.29 41.18 -40.09
C THR A 201 -86.73 40.78 -41.50
N ILE A 202 -86.23 39.66 -42.05
CA ILE A 202 -86.66 39.12 -43.34
C ILE A 202 -88.14 38.71 -43.29
N GLU A 203 -88.59 38.07 -42.21
CA GLU A 203 -89.99 37.69 -42.01
C GLU A 203 -90.91 38.91 -41.90
N ALA A 204 -90.49 39.97 -41.21
CA ALA A 204 -91.29 41.19 -41.03
C ALA A 204 -91.49 42.02 -42.31
N ILE A 205 -90.67 41.79 -43.35
CA ILE A 205 -90.76 42.49 -44.65
C ILE A 205 -91.69 41.76 -45.64
N LYS A 206 -92.06 40.50 -45.36
CA LYS A 206 -93.04 39.74 -46.15
C LYS A 206 -94.47 40.04 -45.73
#